data_AF-A0A7X8MHY8-F1
#
_entry.id   AF-A0A7X8MHY8-F1
#
_cell.length_a   1.000
_cell.length_b   1.000
_cell.length_c   1.000
_cell.angle_alpha   90.00
_cell.angle_beta   90.00
_cell.angle_gamma   90.00
#
_symmetry.space_group_name_H-M   'P 1'
#
loop_
_entity.id
_entity.type
_entity.pdbx_description
1 polymer ?
#
loop_
_entity_poly.entity_id
_entity_poly.type
_entity_poly.pdbx_seq_one_letter_code
_entity_poly.pdbx_strand_id
1 'polypeptide(L)'
;MADLINIRPTRDSATSEEMDAAAKALGMSRNEMILKAVDIIRGFDVSFYRKLEQYSQRCKVPMSIAIQNTMVKLWAQDAARAKAWDGYSRVLDEFMQVGDETIGAKELYERVYKQTYDEATKERFEELQEKLKRGHNMTEKEEAFYNDFKNIYGYVPKQREEALEEGMSFWEGEVGFDELTKGK
;
A
#
# COMPACT_ATOMS: atom_id res chain seq x y z
N MET A 1 6.25 10.29 38.05
CA MET A 1 5.54 9.06 38.44
C MET A 1 4.99 8.42 37.19
N ALA A 2 5.01 7.10 37.07
CA ALA A 2 4.34 6.45 35.94
C ALA A 2 2.82 6.54 36.16
N ASP A 3 2.09 7.01 35.15
CA ASP A 3 0.64 7.05 35.21
C ASP A 3 0.08 5.62 35.19
N LEU A 4 -0.81 5.32 36.14
CA LEU A 4 -1.43 4.00 36.26
C LEU A 4 -2.63 3.91 35.30
N ILE A 5 -2.50 3.08 34.27
CA ILE A 5 -3.57 2.78 33.33
C ILE A 5 -4.10 1.36 33.60
N ASN A 6 -5.39 1.24 33.91
CA ASN A 6 -6.07 -0.05 34.05
C ASN A 6 -6.79 -0.42 32.76
N ILE A 7 -6.30 -1.46 32.07
CA ILE A 7 -6.91 -1.99 30.85
C ILE A 7 -7.73 -3.23 31.20
N ARG A 8 -8.98 -3.29 30.75
CA ARG A 8 -9.86 -4.45 30.90
C ARG A 8 -10.11 -5.09 29.52
N PRO A 9 -9.56 -6.28 29.25
CA PRO A 9 -9.85 -7.02 28.03
C PRO A 9 -11.35 -7.25 27.87
N THR A 10 -11.85 -7.11 26.64
CA THR A 10 -13.24 -7.47 26.28
C THR A 10 -13.32 -8.95 25.86
N ARG A 11 -14.52 -9.47 25.62
CA ARG A 11 -14.72 -10.87 25.19
C ARG A 11 -13.97 -11.23 23.90
N ASP A 12 -13.75 -10.25 23.03
CA ASP A 12 -13.09 -10.45 21.73
C ASP A 12 -11.57 -10.18 21.79
N SER A 13 -11.06 -9.83 22.97
CA SER A 13 -9.62 -9.61 23.21
C SER A 13 -8.91 -10.93 23.51
N ALA A 14 -7.62 -11.00 23.17
CA ALA A 14 -6.77 -12.09 23.66
C ALA A 14 -6.82 -12.15 25.20
N THR A 15 -6.71 -13.35 25.74
CA THR A 15 -6.60 -13.56 27.18
C THR A 15 -5.26 -13.04 27.70
N SER A 16 -5.19 -12.74 29.00
CA SER A 16 -3.94 -12.29 29.62
C SER A 16 -2.81 -13.31 29.47
N GLU A 17 -3.13 -14.61 29.49
CA GLU A 17 -2.15 -15.70 29.29
C GLU A 17 -1.60 -15.73 27.85
N GLU A 18 -2.46 -15.55 26.85
CA GLU A 18 -2.05 -15.44 25.44
C GLU A 18 -1.16 -14.22 25.21
N MET A 19 -1.52 -13.08 25.82
CA MET A 19 -0.69 -11.86 25.76
C MET A 19 0.67 -12.05 26.43
N ASP A 20 0.73 -12.73 27.58
CA ASP A 20 1.98 -13.00 28.29
C ASP A 20 2.88 -13.97 27.48
N ALA A 21 2.28 -14.99 26.86
CA ALA A 21 3.00 -15.92 25.99
C ALA A 21 3.57 -15.21 24.75
N ALA A 22 2.78 -14.36 24.10
CA ALA A 22 3.21 -13.58 22.95
C ALA A 22 4.34 -12.60 23.32
N ALA A 23 4.20 -11.88 24.43
CA ALA A 23 5.23 -10.96 24.91
C ALA A 23 6.55 -11.70 25.22
N LYS A 24 6.45 -12.87 25.88
CA LYS A 24 7.61 -13.71 26.18
C LYS A 24 8.30 -14.23 24.92
N ALA A 25 7.55 -14.62 23.89
CA ALA A 25 8.10 -15.04 22.60
C ALA A 25 8.88 -13.92 21.90
N LEU A 26 8.47 -12.67 22.12
CA LEU A 26 9.17 -11.47 21.62
C LEU A 26 10.27 -10.97 22.57
N GLY A 27 10.53 -11.67 23.68
CA GLY A 27 11.56 -11.29 24.66
C GLY A 27 11.24 -10.02 25.46
N MET A 28 9.97 -9.62 25.54
CA MET A 28 9.52 -8.39 26.21
C MET A 28 8.44 -8.66 27.27
N SER A 29 8.15 -7.65 28.10
CA SER A 29 7.03 -7.72 29.06
C SER A 29 5.69 -7.44 28.38
N ARG A 30 4.58 -7.91 28.97
CA ARG A 30 3.22 -7.58 28.48
C ARG A 30 2.99 -6.07 28.42
N ASN A 31 3.43 -5.32 29.43
CA ASN A 31 3.29 -3.87 29.45
C ASN A 31 4.07 -3.22 28.30
N GLU A 32 5.29 -3.67 28.05
CA GLU A 32 6.11 -3.17 26.93
C GLU A 32 5.44 -3.48 25.58
N MET A 33 4.89 -4.68 25.42
CA MET A 33 4.16 -5.08 24.21
C MET A 33 2.93 -4.18 23.98
N ILE A 34 2.14 -3.92 25.02
CA ILE A 34 0.95 -3.06 24.94
C ILE A 34 1.36 -1.62 24.57
N LEU A 35 2.39 -1.07 25.22
CA LEU A 35 2.86 0.28 24.94
C LEU A 35 3.39 0.40 23.50
N LYS A 36 4.20 -0.56 23.03
CA LYS A 36 4.66 -0.60 21.64
C LYS A 36 3.50 -0.68 20.65
N ALA A 37 2.46 -1.48 20.94
CA ALA A 37 1.28 -1.56 20.09
C ALA A 37 0.52 -0.22 20.03
N VAL A 38 0.37 0.47 21.17
CA VAL A 38 -0.24 1.81 21.23
C VAL A 38 0.60 2.83 20.46
N ASP A 39 1.92 2.81 20.61
CA ASP A 39 2.82 3.73 19.90
C ASP A 39 2.75 3.53 18.38
N ILE A 40 2.68 2.27 17.92
CA ILE A 40 2.49 1.95 16.50
C ILE A 40 1.18 2.55 15.99
N ILE A 41 0.05 2.27 16.67
CA ILE A 41 -1.27 2.73 16.24
C ILE A 41 -1.36 4.26 16.29
N ARG A 42 -0.78 4.89 17.31
CA ARG A 42 -0.71 6.35 17.44
C ARG A 42 0.09 7.00 16.30
N GLY A 43 1.10 6.32 15.78
CA GLY A 43 1.91 6.80 14.66
C GLY A 43 1.22 6.71 13.29
N PHE A 44 0.07 6.04 13.20
CA PHE A 44 -0.66 5.92 11.93
C PHE A 44 -1.44 7.19 11.61
N ASP A 45 -1.36 7.62 10.35
CA ASP A 45 -2.27 8.62 9.80
C ASP A 45 -3.72 8.10 9.82
N VAL A 46 -4.69 9.00 10.04
CA VAL A 46 -6.11 8.64 10.16
C VAL A 46 -6.64 8.01 8.89
N SER A 47 -6.27 8.56 7.72
CA SER A 47 -6.70 8.03 6.42
C SER A 47 -6.05 6.68 6.13
N PHE A 48 -4.79 6.49 6.53
CA PHE A 48 -4.13 5.19 6.46
C PHE A 48 -4.84 4.13 7.31
N TYR A 49 -5.13 4.42 8.58
CA TYR A 49 -5.82 3.47 9.47
C TYR A 49 -7.19 3.06 8.91
N ARG A 50 -8.00 4.03 8.48
CA ARG A 50 -9.34 3.77 7.93
C ARG A 50 -9.29 2.89 6.68
N LYS A 51 -8.34 3.14 5.77
CA LYS A 51 -8.15 2.29 4.59
C LYS A 51 -7.73 0.88 4.98
N LEU A 52 -6.79 0.73 5.92
CA LEU A 52 -6.37 -0.58 6.39
C LEU A 52 -7.53 -1.37 6.98
N GLU A 53 -8.39 -0.72 7.77
CA GLU A 53 -9.61 -1.31 8.33
C GLU A 53 -10.58 -1.74 7.22
N GLN A 54 -10.83 -0.89 6.22
CA GLN A 54 -11.67 -1.22 5.06
C GLN A 54 -11.14 -2.43 4.27
N TYR A 55 -9.84 -2.48 4.01
CA TYR A 55 -9.21 -3.62 3.34
C TYR A 55 -9.35 -4.91 4.15
N SER A 56 -9.10 -4.83 5.46
CA SER A 56 -9.27 -5.95 6.38
C SER A 56 -10.70 -6.50 6.37
N GLN A 57 -11.70 -5.63 6.42
CA GLN A 57 -13.12 -5.99 6.36
C GLN A 57 -13.49 -6.62 5.01
N ARG A 58 -13.09 -5.99 3.89
CA ARG A 58 -13.37 -6.49 2.53
C ARG A 58 -12.76 -7.86 2.29
N CYS A 59 -11.53 -8.07 2.75
CA CYS A 59 -10.81 -9.33 2.58
C CYS A 59 -11.15 -10.37 3.67
N LYS A 60 -11.89 -9.99 4.73
CA LYS A 60 -12.20 -10.83 5.90
C LYS A 60 -10.94 -11.40 6.58
N VAL A 61 -9.89 -10.59 6.65
CA VAL A 61 -8.60 -10.96 7.28
C VAL A 61 -8.30 -9.94 8.38
N PRO A 62 -7.92 -10.34 9.60
CA PRO A 62 -7.56 -9.40 10.66
C PRO A 62 -6.45 -8.43 10.24
N MET A 63 -6.52 -7.16 10.66
CA MET A 63 -5.54 -6.13 10.30
C MET A 63 -4.10 -6.53 10.61
N SER A 64 -3.85 -7.17 11.76
CA SER A 64 -2.52 -7.65 12.13
C SER A 64 -1.95 -8.64 11.11
N ILE A 65 -2.79 -9.56 10.62
CA ILE A 65 -2.42 -10.55 9.60
C ILE A 65 -2.23 -9.87 8.23
N ALA A 66 -3.08 -8.90 7.89
CA ALA A 66 -2.93 -8.14 6.64
C ALA A 66 -1.61 -7.36 6.59
N ILE A 67 -1.22 -6.70 7.69
CA ILE A 67 0.08 -6.03 7.82
C ILE A 67 1.21 -7.06 7.69
N GLN A 68 1.16 -8.15 8.46
CA GLN A 68 2.19 -9.18 8.45
C GLN A 68 2.39 -9.78 7.05
N ASN A 69 1.30 -10.17 6.37
CA ASN A 69 1.37 -10.77 5.04
C ASN A 69 1.93 -9.80 3.99
N THR A 70 1.64 -8.50 4.12
CA THR A 70 2.22 -7.47 3.25
C THR A 70 3.73 -7.41 3.41
N MET A 71 4.24 -7.39 4.65
CA MET A 71 5.68 -7.37 4.92
C MET A 71 6.37 -8.67 4.45
N VAL A 72 5.77 -9.82 4.70
CA VAL A 72 6.31 -11.12 4.24
C VAL A 72 6.39 -11.19 2.72
N LYS A 73 5.35 -10.71 2.02
CA LYS A 73 5.35 -10.62 0.55
C LYS A 73 6.51 -9.75 0.06
N LEU A 74 6.72 -8.60 0.68
CA LEU A 74 7.80 -7.68 0.34
C LEU A 74 9.16 -8.36 0.49
N TRP A 75 9.44 -8.94 1.66
CA TRP A 75 10.71 -9.64 1.91
C TRP A 75 10.96 -10.80 0.94
N ALA A 76 9.91 -11.57 0.60
CA ALA A 76 10.03 -12.65 -0.36
C ALA A 76 10.37 -12.14 -1.77
N GLN A 77 9.76 -11.03 -2.20
CA GLN A 77 10.03 -10.40 -3.49
C GLN A 77 11.46 -9.85 -3.55
N ASP A 78 11.93 -9.21 -2.48
CA ASP A 78 13.30 -8.70 -2.39
C ASP A 78 14.33 -9.82 -2.39
N ALA A 79 14.13 -10.87 -1.59
CA ALA A 79 15.02 -12.02 -1.56
C ALA A 79 15.12 -12.70 -2.94
N ALA A 80 14.00 -12.83 -3.65
CA ALA A 80 13.98 -13.39 -5.00
C ALA A 80 14.75 -12.50 -6.00
N ARG A 81 14.56 -11.19 -5.95
CA ARG A 81 15.27 -10.22 -6.81
C ARG A 81 16.76 -10.18 -6.52
N ALA A 82 17.15 -10.11 -5.25
CA ALA A 82 18.54 -10.14 -4.82
C ALA A 82 19.27 -11.37 -5.36
N LYS A 83 18.60 -12.54 -5.33
CA LYS A 83 19.11 -13.79 -5.89
C LYS A 83 19.21 -13.77 -7.43
N ALA A 84 18.25 -13.14 -8.11
CA ALA A 84 18.24 -13.10 -9.57
C ALA A 84 19.30 -12.14 -10.17
N TRP A 85 19.67 -11.08 -9.44
CA TRP A 85 20.58 -10.03 -9.92
C TRP A 85 21.95 -10.04 -9.22
N ASP A 86 22.30 -11.13 -8.52
CA ASP A 86 23.57 -11.30 -7.80
C ASP A 86 23.93 -10.11 -6.89
N GLY A 87 22.96 -9.69 -6.07
CA GLY A 87 23.12 -8.56 -5.14
C GLY A 87 22.29 -7.31 -5.46
N TYR A 88 21.04 -7.48 -5.90
CA TYR A 88 20.12 -6.35 -6.13
C TYR A 88 20.02 -5.44 -4.89
N SER A 89 20.48 -4.20 -5.03
CA SER A 89 20.34 -3.12 -4.05
C SER A 89 19.40 -2.06 -4.62
N ARG A 90 18.08 -2.32 -4.59
CA ARG A 90 17.13 -1.20 -4.67
C ARG A 90 16.87 -0.77 -3.23
N VAL A 91 17.14 0.50 -2.94
CA VAL A 91 16.57 1.13 -1.74
C VAL A 91 15.06 1.11 -1.95
N LEU A 92 14.37 0.38 -1.09
CA LEU A 92 12.91 0.34 -1.10
C LEU A 92 12.39 1.77 -0.93
N ASP A 93 11.45 2.16 -1.79
CA ASP A 93 10.94 3.54 -1.81
C ASP A 93 10.32 3.93 -0.45
N GLU A 94 9.81 2.95 0.33
CA GLU A 94 9.27 3.13 1.69
C GLU A 94 10.30 3.40 2.80
N PHE A 95 11.59 3.17 2.55
CA PHE A 95 12.67 3.49 3.50
C PHE A 95 13.45 4.73 3.09
N MET A 96 12.99 5.44 2.06
CA MET A 96 13.61 6.68 1.64
C MET A 96 13.35 7.80 2.65
N GLN A 97 14.40 8.53 2.96
CA GLN A 97 14.31 9.79 3.71
C GLN A 97 14.07 10.93 2.73
N VAL A 98 13.18 11.85 3.10
CA VAL A 98 12.96 13.12 2.40
C VAL A 98 13.48 14.21 3.32
N GLY A 99 14.73 14.64 3.11
CA GLY A 99 15.44 15.48 4.08
C GLY A 99 15.85 14.68 5.32
N ASP A 100 15.58 15.23 6.51
CA ASP A 100 15.87 14.58 7.80
C ASP A 100 14.70 13.72 8.32
N GLU A 101 13.58 13.66 7.58
CA GLU A 101 12.37 12.95 7.99
C GLU A 101 12.10 11.72 7.10
N THR A 102 11.48 10.69 7.69
CA THR A 102 11.01 9.52 6.95
C THR A 102 9.87 9.93 6.01
N ILE A 103 9.87 9.41 4.78
CA ILE A 103 8.79 9.67 3.81
C ILE A 103 7.41 9.37 4.42
N GLY A 104 6.48 10.31 4.27
CA GLY A 104 5.10 10.16 4.77
C GLY A 104 4.29 9.18 3.93
N ALA A 105 3.22 8.60 4.51
CA ALA A 105 2.37 7.61 3.84
C ALA A 105 1.76 8.13 2.52
N LYS A 106 1.31 9.40 2.51
CA LYS A 106 0.74 10.05 1.31
C LYS A 106 1.75 10.16 0.17
N GLU A 107 2.92 10.71 0.46
CA GLU A 107 4.00 10.92 -0.50
C GLU A 107 4.54 9.59 -1.05
N LEU A 108 4.70 8.58 -0.18
CA LEU A 108 5.09 7.23 -0.59
C LEU A 108 4.08 6.65 -1.60
N TYR A 109 2.79 6.74 -1.31
CA TYR A 109 1.77 6.24 -2.23
C TYR A 109 1.78 6.98 -3.56
N GLU A 110 1.85 8.31 -3.56
CA GLU A 110 1.86 9.10 -4.80
C GLU A 110 3.04 8.69 -5.70
N ARG A 111 4.22 8.53 -5.09
CA ARG A 111 5.42 8.09 -5.79
C ARG A 111 5.29 6.67 -6.35
N VAL A 112 4.88 5.72 -5.53
CA VAL A 112 4.72 4.31 -5.94
C VAL A 112 3.62 4.17 -6.99
N TYR A 113 2.50 4.88 -6.82
CA TYR A 113 1.41 4.90 -7.79
C TYR A 113 1.90 5.41 -9.14
N LYS A 114 2.61 6.56 -9.17
CA LYS A 114 3.14 7.12 -10.42
C LYS A 114 4.10 6.17 -11.12
N GLN A 115 5.08 5.60 -10.40
CA GLN A 115 6.02 4.63 -10.96
C GLN A 115 5.28 3.41 -11.54
N THR A 116 4.39 2.81 -10.75
CA THR A 116 3.64 1.62 -11.16
C THR A 116 2.72 1.90 -12.34
N TYR A 117 2.06 3.05 -12.35
CA TYR A 117 1.15 3.44 -13.43
C TYR A 117 1.91 3.69 -14.72
N ASP A 118 3.07 4.34 -14.68
CA ASP A 118 3.91 4.55 -15.86
C ASP A 118 4.47 3.23 -16.41
N GLU A 119 4.91 2.31 -15.55
CA GLU A 119 5.33 0.94 -15.92
C GLU A 119 4.17 0.17 -16.57
N ALA A 120 3.01 0.10 -15.93
CA ALA A 120 1.83 -0.60 -16.45
C ALA A 120 1.28 0.03 -17.75
N THR A 121 1.34 1.36 -17.87
CA THR A 121 0.96 2.07 -19.11
C THR A 121 1.88 1.66 -20.26
N LYS A 122 3.19 1.56 -19.99
CA LYS A 122 4.17 1.12 -20.98
C LYS A 122 3.97 -0.33 -21.39
N GLU A 123 3.79 -1.25 -20.44
CA GLU A 123 3.52 -2.67 -20.71
C GLU A 123 2.25 -2.84 -21.57
N ARG A 124 1.16 -2.17 -21.18
CA ARG A 124 -0.09 -2.19 -21.94
C ARG A 124 0.06 -1.62 -23.34
N PHE A 125 0.87 -0.58 -23.51
CA PHE A 125 1.16 0.00 -24.82
C PHE A 125 1.96 -0.97 -25.70
N GLU A 126 2.95 -1.66 -25.15
CA GLU A 126 3.73 -2.69 -25.85
C GLU A 126 2.85 -3.88 -26.28
N GLU A 127 1.93 -4.34 -25.42
CA GLU A 127 0.94 -5.37 -25.77
C GLU A 127 0.05 -4.95 -26.95
N LEU A 128 -0.43 -3.70 -26.93
CA LEU A 128 -1.24 -3.14 -28.00
C LEU A 128 -0.46 -2.98 -29.32
N GLN A 129 0.82 -2.62 -29.26
CA GLN A 129 1.71 -2.63 -30.43
C GLN A 129 1.87 -4.04 -31.00
N GLU A 130 2.07 -5.05 -30.16
CA GLU A 130 2.16 -6.45 -30.60
C GLU A 130 0.83 -6.95 -31.19
N LYS A 131 -0.31 -6.54 -30.62
CA LYS A 131 -1.65 -6.85 -31.14
C LYS A 131 -1.85 -6.27 -32.56
N LEU A 132 -1.42 -5.02 -32.78
CA LEU A 132 -1.43 -4.38 -34.11
C LEU A 132 -0.52 -5.10 -35.10
N LYS A 133 0.72 -5.45 -34.69
CA LYS A 133 1.66 -6.20 -35.56
C LYS A 133 1.10 -7.56 -35.98
N ARG A 134 0.32 -8.21 -35.12
CA ARG A 134 -0.37 -9.48 -35.40
C ARG A 134 -1.66 -9.32 -36.23
N GLY A 135 -2.05 -8.09 -36.57
CA GLY A 135 -3.22 -7.80 -37.39
C GLY A 135 -4.56 -8.00 -36.69
N HIS A 136 -4.58 -7.99 -35.35
CA HIS A 136 -5.83 -8.07 -34.60
C HIS A 136 -6.47 -6.68 -34.46
N ASN A 137 -7.79 -6.63 -34.58
CA ASN A 137 -8.55 -5.39 -34.38
C ASN A 137 -8.50 -4.97 -32.91
N MET A 138 -8.37 -3.67 -32.69
CA MET A 138 -8.51 -3.04 -31.38
C MET A 138 -9.97 -2.71 -31.10
N THR A 139 -10.33 -2.66 -29.83
CA THR A 139 -11.59 -2.07 -29.37
C THR A 139 -11.47 -0.55 -29.32
N GLU A 140 -12.59 0.18 -29.37
CA GLU A 140 -12.60 1.65 -29.30
C GLU A 140 -11.83 2.19 -28.08
N LYS A 141 -11.93 1.52 -26.92
CA LYS A 141 -11.20 1.89 -25.70
C LYS A 141 -9.69 1.65 -25.81
N GLU A 142 -9.27 0.60 -26.52
CA GLU A 142 -7.86 0.31 -26.78
C GLU A 142 -7.26 1.28 -27.79
N GLU A 143 -8.02 1.68 -28.81
CA GLU A 143 -7.59 2.68 -29.78
C GLU A 143 -7.44 4.06 -29.15
N ALA A 144 -8.40 4.48 -28.31
CA ALA A 144 -8.31 5.73 -27.55
C ALA A 144 -7.03 5.74 -26.69
N PHE A 145 -6.85 4.71 -25.85
CA PHE A 145 -5.64 4.57 -25.04
C PHE A 145 -4.36 4.55 -25.88
N TYR A 146 -4.33 3.78 -26.97
CA TYR A 146 -3.17 3.71 -27.84
C TYR A 146 -2.83 5.08 -28.44
N ASN A 147 -3.82 5.84 -28.92
CA ASN A 147 -3.60 7.16 -29.50
C ASN A 147 -3.12 8.19 -28.48
N ASP A 148 -3.66 8.16 -27.26
CA ASP A 148 -3.22 9.04 -26.16
C ASP A 148 -1.75 8.79 -25.80
N PHE A 149 -1.32 7.53 -25.79
CA PHE A 149 0.03 7.13 -25.38
C PHE A 149 1.04 6.98 -26.50
N LYS A 150 0.58 6.93 -27.76
CA LYS A 150 1.46 6.84 -28.94
C LYS A 150 2.42 8.02 -29.04
N ASN A 151 1.99 9.22 -28.63
CA ASN A 151 2.85 10.40 -28.65
C ASN A 151 3.84 10.45 -27.47
N ILE A 152 3.57 9.72 -26.38
CA ILE A 152 4.38 9.70 -25.16
C ILE A 152 5.45 8.60 -25.24
N TYR A 153 5.06 7.40 -25.67
CA TYR A 153 5.94 6.23 -25.75
C TYR A 153 6.44 5.95 -27.18
N GLY A 154 5.98 6.71 -28.18
CA GLY A 154 6.45 6.61 -29.57
C GLY A 154 7.78 7.31 -29.87
N TYR A 155 8.09 8.44 -29.20
CA TYR A 155 9.43 9.08 -29.09
C TYR A 155 9.40 10.30 -28.12
N VAL A 156 10.50 10.55 -27.39
CA VAL A 156 10.79 11.33 -26.12
C VAL A 156 10.55 12.88 -26.17
N PRO A 157 10.45 13.66 -25.06
CA PRO A 157 9.65 13.58 -23.80
C PRO A 157 8.77 14.85 -23.56
N LYS A 158 7.68 14.74 -22.78
CA LYS A 158 7.27 15.78 -21.79
C LYS A 158 6.22 15.25 -20.81
N GLN A 159 6.28 15.81 -19.61
CA GLN A 159 5.82 15.32 -18.30
C GLN A 159 4.29 15.22 -18.13
N ARG A 160 3.85 14.29 -17.27
CA ARG A 160 2.45 14.03 -16.86
C ARG A 160 2.10 14.73 -15.54
N GLU A 161 1.07 15.57 -15.56
CA GLU A 161 0.41 16.17 -14.37
C GLU A 161 -0.88 15.42 -13.96
N GLU A 162 -1.45 14.56 -14.81
CA GLU A 162 -2.78 13.95 -14.56
C GLU A 162 -2.76 12.76 -13.56
N ALA A 163 -1.65 12.03 -13.44
CA ALA A 163 -1.55 10.89 -12.50
C ALA A 163 -1.60 11.30 -11.01
N LEU A 164 -1.38 12.58 -10.72
CA LEU A 164 -1.44 13.13 -9.37
C LEU A 164 -2.89 13.28 -8.88
N GLU A 165 -3.85 13.61 -9.76
CA GLU A 165 -5.26 13.81 -9.36
C GLU A 165 -5.93 12.49 -8.95
N GLU A 166 -5.72 11.38 -9.67
CA GLU A 166 -6.26 10.08 -9.26
C GLU A 166 -5.64 9.58 -7.94
N GLY A 167 -4.33 9.77 -7.76
CA GLY A 167 -3.65 9.44 -6.50
C GLY A 167 -4.16 10.26 -5.32
N MET A 168 -4.44 11.56 -5.53
CA MET A 168 -5.06 12.43 -4.53
C MET A 168 -6.51 12.01 -4.22
N SER A 169 -7.30 11.60 -5.21
CA SER A 169 -8.68 11.11 -5.01
C SER A 169 -8.75 9.84 -4.15
N PHE A 170 -7.76 8.94 -4.30
CA PHE A 170 -7.65 7.77 -3.44
C PHE A 170 -7.39 8.19 -1.98
N TRP A 171 -6.62 9.25 -1.74
CA TRP A 171 -6.36 9.82 -0.42
C TRP A 171 -7.51 10.63 0.16
N GLU A 172 -8.32 11.29 -0.68
CA GLU A 172 -9.40 12.20 -0.30
C GLU A 172 -10.80 11.57 -0.28
N GLY A 173 -10.91 10.27 -0.57
CA GLY A 173 -12.19 9.55 -0.62
C GLY A 173 -12.89 9.39 0.75
N GLU A 174 -13.52 10.46 1.24
CA GLU A 174 -14.63 10.41 2.22
C GLU A 174 -16.02 10.62 1.58
N VAL A 175 -16.11 10.95 0.29
CA VAL A 175 -17.39 11.35 -0.32
C VAL A 175 -18.03 10.19 -1.09
N GLY A 176 -18.82 9.36 -0.41
CA GLY A 176 -19.64 8.36 -1.11
C GLY A 176 -20.26 7.25 -0.28
N PHE A 177 -20.16 7.25 1.05
CA PHE A 177 -20.72 6.16 1.86
C PHE A 177 -22.09 6.46 2.51
N ASP A 178 -22.47 7.73 2.63
CA ASP A 178 -23.83 8.10 3.07
C ASP A 178 -24.91 7.72 2.03
N GLU A 179 -24.53 7.45 0.78
CA GLU A 179 -25.43 6.93 -0.26
C GLU A 179 -25.43 5.39 -0.38
N LEU A 180 -24.43 4.69 0.18
CA LEU A 180 -24.34 3.21 0.12
C LEU A 180 -24.92 2.51 1.37
N THR A 181 -25.29 3.26 2.41
CA THR A 181 -25.96 2.72 3.61
C THR A 181 -27.45 3.06 3.70
N LYS A 182 -27.98 3.86 2.76
CA LYS A 182 -29.43 4.09 2.60
C LYS A 182 -29.92 3.43 1.31
N GLY A 183 -30.06 2.11 1.34
CA GLY A 183 -30.45 1.35 0.15
C GLY A 183 -30.96 -0.06 0.41
N LYS A 184 -32.13 -0.13 1.07
CA LYS A 184 -33.04 -1.27 1.28
C LYS A 184 -32.70 -2.32 2.33
#